data_AF-M1ESP8-F1
#
_entry.id   AF-M1ESP8-F1
#
_cell.length_a   1.000
_cell.length_b   1.000
_cell.length_c   1.000
_cell.angle_alpha   90.00
_cell.angle_beta   90.00
_cell.angle_gamma   90.00
#
_symmetry.space_group_name_H-M   'P 1'
#
loop_
_entity.id
_entity.type
_entity.pdbx_description
1 polymer ?
#
loop_
_entity_poly.entity_id
_entity_poly.type
_entity_poly.pdbx_seq_one_letter_code
_entity_poly.pdbx_strand_id
1 'polypeptide(L)'
;PAVSASAGLLENRALGDAAYHYLLQQLFPGPGVPDPDEEALQGSLARLARCARCRSAVQLLRFSGPGEKSALQDPVLKTQAELLLGRLREVPKAEAEGPSRFLSTLWDRLPQNNFLKVLAAALLLPPSSPRPQGEELEPGSPQTPGDGAQELVRWLLAKSDALAAFCRSLPVGLLTSVAGRHPALCRAYLGLLTDWGRRLHYDLPKGTWVGAEPQHVSWEELYGRFQSLCRAPPPLKDEVLTALEACKAQDGDFQVPGVSIWTDLLLALGSGS
;
A
#
# COMPACT_ATOMS: atom_id res chain seq x y z
N PRO A 1 -32.42 17.83 -6.45
CA PRO A 1 -33.33 17.06 -5.55
C PRO A 1 -33.30 15.53 -5.76
N ALA A 2 -33.22 15.02 -7.00
CA ALA A 2 -33.25 13.58 -7.29
C ALA A 2 -31.93 12.82 -6.97
N VAL A 3 -30.79 13.54 -6.88
CA VAL A 3 -29.46 12.94 -6.66
C VAL A 3 -29.14 12.76 -5.16
N SER A 4 -29.78 13.50 -4.26
CA SER A 4 -29.58 13.29 -2.81
C SER A 4 -30.39 12.11 -2.27
N ALA A 5 -31.50 11.75 -2.94
CA ALA A 5 -32.30 10.59 -2.57
C ALA A 5 -31.58 9.27 -2.85
N SER A 6 -30.85 9.17 -3.96
CA SER A 6 -30.12 7.96 -4.35
C SER A 6 -28.87 7.70 -3.51
N ALA A 7 -28.20 8.74 -3.01
CA ALA A 7 -27.09 8.58 -2.06
C ALA A 7 -27.57 8.12 -0.68
N GLY A 8 -28.72 8.64 -0.21
CA GLY A 8 -29.33 8.22 1.05
C GLY A 8 -29.85 6.78 1.03
N LEU A 9 -30.26 6.27 -0.14
CA LEU A 9 -30.71 4.88 -0.30
C LEU A 9 -29.58 3.85 -0.16
N LEU A 10 -28.34 4.19 -0.56
CA LEU A 10 -27.19 3.28 -0.41
C LEU A 10 -26.63 3.22 1.02
N GLU A 11 -26.99 4.18 1.87
CA GLU A 11 -26.59 4.24 3.28
C GLU A 11 -27.69 3.74 4.24
N ASN A 12 -28.86 3.34 3.70
CA ASN A 12 -30.04 3.01 4.49
C ASN A 12 -30.11 1.51 4.86
N ARG A 13 -29.95 1.20 6.15
CA ARG A 13 -30.05 -0.15 6.73
C ARG A 13 -31.45 -0.80 6.63
N ALA A 14 -32.49 -0.03 6.33
CA ALA A 14 -33.85 -0.56 6.18
C ALA A 14 -34.10 -1.23 4.81
N LEU A 15 -33.22 -1.01 3.83
CA LEU A 15 -33.21 -1.80 2.61
C LEU A 15 -32.51 -3.12 2.94
N GLY A 16 -33.29 -4.11 3.38
CA GLY A 16 -32.81 -5.46 3.60
C GLY A 16 -32.07 -6.01 2.37
N ASP A 17 -31.21 -7.01 2.58
CA ASP A 17 -30.28 -7.56 1.59
C ASP A 17 -30.90 -7.80 0.21
N ALA A 18 -32.19 -8.16 0.14
CA ALA A 18 -32.92 -8.35 -1.10
C ALA A 18 -33.04 -7.08 -1.96
N ALA A 19 -33.25 -5.89 -1.37
CA ALA A 19 -33.39 -4.64 -2.10
C ALA A 19 -32.04 -4.09 -2.58
N TYR A 20 -30.97 -4.35 -1.81
CA TYR A 20 -29.60 -4.09 -2.23
C TYR A 20 -29.20 -4.99 -3.41
N HIS A 21 -29.50 -6.29 -3.33
CA HIS A 21 -29.31 -7.23 -4.43
C HIS A 21 -30.17 -6.91 -5.66
N TYR A 22 -31.41 -6.43 -5.47
CA TYR A 22 -32.30 -6.04 -6.56
C TYR A 22 -31.83 -4.77 -7.28
N LEU A 23 -31.30 -3.77 -6.55
CA LEU A 23 -30.66 -2.58 -7.13
C LEU A 23 -29.38 -2.94 -7.91
N LEU A 24 -28.62 -3.92 -7.42
CA LEU A 24 -27.47 -4.47 -8.15
C LEU A 24 -27.88 -5.26 -9.40
N GLN A 25 -29.00 -5.99 -9.39
CA GLN A 25 -29.52 -6.72 -10.56
C GLN A 25 -30.16 -5.82 -11.61
N GLN A 26 -30.92 -4.79 -11.21
CA GLN A 26 -31.58 -3.84 -12.13
C GLN A 26 -30.59 -2.95 -12.88
N LEU A 27 -29.41 -2.70 -12.31
CA LEU A 27 -28.32 -1.98 -12.98
C LEU A 27 -27.56 -2.85 -14.01
N PHE A 28 -27.85 -4.16 -14.11
CA PHE A 28 -27.20 -5.09 -15.04
C PHE A 28 -28.19 -6.15 -15.60
N PRO A 29 -28.87 -5.91 -16.74
CA PRO A 29 -29.62 -6.97 -17.41
C PRO A 29 -28.63 -7.94 -18.09
N GLY A 30 -28.74 -9.24 -17.77
CA GLY A 30 -28.03 -10.32 -18.46
C GLY A 30 -28.68 -10.67 -19.81
N PRO A 31 -27.92 -11.26 -20.75
CA PRO A 31 -28.08 -12.71 -20.90
C PRO A 31 -26.78 -13.47 -21.23
N GLY A 32 -26.72 -14.73 -20.80
CA GLY A 32 -25.99 -15.82 -21.46
C GLY A 32 -24.60 -16.19 -20.92
N VAL A 33 -24.50 -17.45 -20.45
CA VAL A 33 -23.38 -18.17 -19.80
C VAL A 33 -22.18 -18.39 -20.74
N PRO A 34 -20.92 -18.15 -20.30
CA PRO A 34 -19.93 -19.26 -20.18
C PRO A 34 -19.07 -19.40 -18.89
N ASP A 35 -19.23 -20.53 -18.17
CA ASP A 35 -18.27 -21.18 -17.23
C ASP A 35 -17.96 -20.51 -15.85
N PRO A 36 -17.99 -21.26 -14.73
CA PRO A 36 -18.37 -20.73 -13.41
C PRO A 36 -17.28 -19.95 -12.66
N ASP A 37 -15.98 -20.21 -12.90
CA ASP A 37 -14.90 -19.64 -12.08
C ASP A 37 -14.17 -18.44 -12.71
N GLU A 38 -14.11 -18.34 -14.05
CA GLU A 38 -13.44 -17.23 -14.72
C GLU A 38 -14.37 -16.01 -14.92
N GLU A 39 -15.66 -16.22 -15.17
CA GLU A 39 -16.63 -15.13 -15.34
C GLU A 39 -17.00 -14.44 -14.04
N ALA A 40 -17.04 -15.18 -12.93
CA ALA A 40 -17.34 -14.63 -11.62
C ALA A 40 -16.29 -13.58 -11.20
N LEU A 41 -15.01 -13.84 -11.52
CA LEU A 41 -13.90 -12.95 -11.20
C LEU A 41 -13.76 -11.79 -12.20
N GLN A 42 -13.87 -12.04 -13.50
CA GLN A 42 -13.87 -10.99 -14.53
C GLN A 42 -15.05 -10.02 -14.31
N GLY A 43 -16.21 -10.58 -13.98
CA GLY A 43 -17.40 -9.84 -13.60
C GLY A 43 -17.23 -9.11 -12.27
N SER A 44 -16.58 -9.68 -11.26
CA SER A 44 -16.35 -8.99 -9.98
C SER A 44 -15.36 -7.83 -10.12
N LEU A 45 -14.33 -7.97 -10.95
CA LEU A 45 -13.39 -6.89 -11.29
C LEU A 45 -14.06 -5.78 -12.11
N ALA A 46 -14.89 -6.13 -13.09
CA ALA A 46 -15.69 -5.15 -13.84
C ALA A 46 -16.70 -4.43 -12.94
N ARG A 47 -17.32 -5.15 -12.00
CA ARG A 47 -18.21 -4.60 -10.96
C ARG A 47 -17.45 -3.67 -10.01
N LEU A 48 -16.28 -4.06 -9.52
CA LEU A 48 -15.43 -3.21 -8.67
C LEU A 48 -14.97 -1.95 -9.41
N ALA A 49 -14.55 -2.07 -10.68
CA ALA A 49 -14.16 -0.92 -11.49
C ALA A 49 -15.32 0.02 -11.81
N ARG A 50 -16.55 -0.49 -11.91
CA ARG A 50 -17.77 0.29 -12.14
C ARG A 50 -18.28 0.94 -10.84
N CYS A 51 -18.30 0.19 -9.74
CA CYS A 51 -18.59 0.71 -8.40
C CYS A 51 -17.59 1.78 -7.98
N ALA A 52 -16.29 1.59 -8.25
CA ALA A 52 -15.26 2.58 -7.99
C ALA A 52 -15.51 3.87 -8.79
N ARG A 53 -15.87 3.78 -10.08
CA ARG A 53 -16.23 4.93 -10.92
C ARG A 53 -17.51 5.64 -10.46
N CYS A 54 -18.53 4.90 -10.06
CA CYS A 54 -19.79 5.49 -9.59
C CYS A 54 -19.60 6.17 -8.22
N ARG A 55 -18.87 5.54 -7.30
CA ARG A 55 -18.60 6.11 -5.98
C ARG A 55 -17.60 7.26 -6.05
N SER A 56 -16.62 7.21 -6.96
CA SER A 56 -15.72 8.35 -7.21
C SER A 56 -16.47 9.53 -7.86
N ALA A 57 -17.41 9.28 -8.77
CA ALA A 57 -18.28 10.34 -9.30
C ALA A 57 -19.10 11.00 -8.17
N VAL A 58 -19.63 10.22 -7.23
CA VAL A 58 -20.34 10.74 -6.05
C VAL A 58 -19.41 11.52 -5.12
N GLN A 59 -18.18 11.08 -4.91
CA GLN A 59 -17.20 11.82 -4.11
C GLN A 59 -16.72 13.11 -4.81
N LEU A 60 -16.48 13.08 -6.11
CA LEU A 60 -16.14 14.28 -6.91
C LEU A 60 -17.26 15.31 -6.85
N LEU A 61 -18.52 14.89 -6.88
CA LEU A 61 -19.67 15.77 -6.69
C LEU A 61 -19.79 16.33 -5.26
N ARG A 62 -19.23 15.64 -4.25
CA ARG A 62 -19.21 16.08 -2.84
C ARG A 62 -18.01 17.00 -2.51
N PHE A 63 -16.94 16.98 -3.29
CA PHE A 63 -15.68 17.68 -3.00
C PHE A 63 -15.25 18.70 -4.08
N SER A 64 -16.18 19.27 -4.85
CA SER A 64 -15.89 20.39 -5.76
C SER A 64 -15.55 21.69 -5.01
N GLY A 65 -14.34 21.76 -4.46
CA GLY A 65 -13.68 22.98 -3.97
C GLY A 65 -12.25 23.04 -4.53
N PRO A 66 -11.73 24.23 -4.88
CA PRO A 66 -10.42 24.35 -5.51
C PRO A 66 -9.30 24.15 -4.47
N GLY A 67 -8.65 22.99 -4.51
CA GLY A 67 -7.47 22.68 -3.70
C GLY A 67 -6.54 21.72 -4.43
N GLU A 68 -5.22 21.95 -4.29
CA GLU A 68 -4.16 21.19 -4.96
C GLU A 68 -4.26 19.68 -4.72
N LYS A 69 -4.33 18.93 -5.82
CA LYS A 69 -4.48 17.47 -5.83
C LYS A 69 -3.11 16.81 -5.66
N SER A 70 -2.78 16.40 -4.45
CA SER A 70 -1.70 15.42 -4.22
C SER A 70 -2.14 14.04 -4.72
N ALA A 71 -1.22 13.19 -5.18
CA ALA A 71 -1.52 11.83 -5.66
C ALA A 71 -2.21 10.94 -4.60
N LEU A 72 -2.10 11.29 -3.31
CA LEU A 72 -2.83 10.71 -2.18
C LEU A 72 -4.31 11.12 -2.11
N GLN A 73 -4.72 12.10 -2.91
CA GLN A 73 -6.07 12.64 -2.98
C GLN A 73 -6.81 12.21 -4.25
N ASP A 74 -6.29 11.26 -5.03
CA ASP A 74 -7.07 10.69 -6.13
C ASP A 74 -8.28 9.94 -5.55
N PRO A 75 -9.51 10.46 -5.71
CA PRO A 75 -10.70 9.85 -5.13
C PRO A 75 -10.96 8.44 -5.70
N VAL A 76 -10.45 8.14 -6.89
CA VAL A 76 -10.56 6.81 -7.50
C VAL A 76 -9.67 5.81 -6.76
N LEU A 77 -8.39 6.14 -6.53
CA LEU A 77 -7.47 5.28 -5.80
C LEU A 77 -7.93 5.07 -4.35
N LYS A 78 -8.41 6.12 -3.68
CA LYS A 78 -8.98 6.02 -2.34
C LYS A 78 -10.18 5.07 -2.29
N THR A 79 -11.10 5.21 -3.24
CA THR A 79 -12.29 4.33 -3.33
C THR A 79 -11.89 2.88 -3.59
N GLN A 80 -10.93 2.65 -4.50
CA GLN A 80 -10.43 1.31 -4.79
C GLN A 80 -9.76 0.68 -3.55
N ALA A 81 -8.99 1.46 -2.80
CA ALA A 81 -8.38 1.03 -1.56
C ALA A 81 -9.42 0.68 -0.48
N GLU A 82 -10.46 1.50 -0.30
CA GLU A 82 -11.58 1.21 0.61
C GLU A 82 -12.33 -0.07 0.21
N LEU A 83 -12.59 -0.27 -1.09
CA LEU A 83 -13.24 -1.48 -1.60
C LEU A 83 -12.37 -2.72 -1.38
N LEU A 84 -11.06 -2.62 -1.61
CA LEU A 84 -10.11 -3.70 -1.36
C LEU A 84 -10.11 -4.09 0.12
N LEU A 85 -10.01 -3.11 1.03
CA LEU A 85 -10.07 -3.34 2.47
C LEU A 85 -11.41 -3.91 2.92
N GLY A 86 -12.52 -3.44 2.35
CA GLY A 86 -13.85 -4.00 2.60
C GLY A 86 -13.93 -5.46 2.21
N ARG A 87 -13.45 -5.82 1.01
CA ARG A 87 -13.39 -7.22 0.55
C ARG A 87 -12.50 -8.09 1.42
N LEU A 88 -11.33 -7.61 1.84
CA LEU A 88 -10.44 -8.37 2.72
C LEU A 88 -11.04 -8.67 4.09
N ARG A 89 -11.97 -7.84 4.56
CA ARG A 89 -12.73 -8.08 5.80
C ARG A 89 -13.87 -9.08 5.60
N GLU A 90 -14.46 -9.12 4.41
CA GLU A 90 -15.58 -10.01 4.05
C GLU A 90 -15.12 -11.43 3.68
N VAL A 91 -13.89 -11.60 3.17
CA VAL A 91 -13.34 -12.92 2.84
C VAL A 91 -13.28 -13.78 4.11
N PRO A 92 -13.96 -14.93 4.16
CA PRO A 92 -13.97 -15.78 5.35
C PRO A 92 -12.55 -16.21 5.72
N LYS A 93 -12.14 -15.92 6.97
CA LYS A 93 -10.87 -16.40 7.54
C LYS A 93 -10.87 -17.90 7.83
N ALA A 94 -11.95 -18.62 7.49
CA ALA A 94 -12.10 -20.05 7.74
C ALA A 94 -11.04 -20.88 7.00
N GLU A 95 -10.49 -20.36 5.91
CA GLU A 95 -9.28 -20.89 5.28
C GLU A 95 -8.10 -19.97 5.65
N ALA A 96 -7.07 -20.52 6.29
CA ALA A 96 -5.91 -19.79 6.79
C ALA A 96 -5.18 -18.93 5.72
N GLU A 97 -5.42 -19.23 4.44
CA GLU A 97 -4.84 -18.52 3.29
C GLU A 97 -5.83 -17.66 2.50
N GLY A 98 -7.12 -17.60 2.87
CA GLY A 98 -8.18 -16.98 2.06
C GLY A 98 -7.84 -15.55 1.57
N PRO A 99 -7.54 -14.60 2.46
CA PRO A 99 -7.18 -13.23 2.09
C PRO A 99 -5.86 -13.15 1.30
N SER A 100 -4.85 -13.95 1.67
CA SER A 100 -3.54 -13.97 1.03
C SER A 100 -3.59 -14.57 -0.38
N ARG A 101 -4.38 -15.62 -0.58
CA ARG A 101 -4.63 -16.26 -1.89
C ARG A 101 -5.40 -15.32 -2.81
N PHE A 102 -6.39 -14.61 -2.28
CA PHE A 102 -7.09 -13.56 -3.03
C PHE A 102 -6.12 -12.48 -3.52
N LEU A 103 -5.27 -11.95 -2.64
CA LEU A 103 -4.26 -10.94 -3.02
C LEU A 103 -3.24 -11.47 -4.02
N SER A 104 -2.78 -12.71 -3.87
CA SER A 104 -1.89 -13.34 -4.85
C SER A 104 -2.56 -13.48 -6.21
N THR A 105 -3.83 -13.89 -6.26
CA THR A 105 -4.59 -13.98 -7.52
C THR A 105 -4.75 -12.61 -8.18
N LEU A 106 -4.99 -11.55 -7.38
CA LEU A 106 -5.04 -10.18 -7.89
C LEU A 106 -3.68 -9.71 -8.42
N TRP A 107 -2.60 -10.04 -7.74
CA TRP A 107 -1.23 -9.73 -8.17
C TRP A 107 -0.90 -10.33 -9.54
N ASP A 108 -1.32 -11.57 -9.77
CA ASP A 108 -1.01 -12.29 -11.01
C ASP A 108 -1.89 -11.82 -12.20
N ARG A 109 -3.10 -11.28 -11.93
CA ARG A 109 -4.07 -10.89 -12.96
C ARG A 109 -4.16 -9.39 -13.27
N LEU A 110 -3.79 -8.52 -12.32
CA LEU A 110 -3.91 -7.07 -12.49
C LEU A 110 -2.60 -6.43 -12.99
N PRO A 111 -2.68 -5.28 -13.68
CA PRO A 111 -1.50 -4.47 -13.96
C PRO A 111 -0.82 -4.03 -12.66
N GLN A 112 0.39 -4.55 -12.42
CA GLN A 112 1.13 -4.40 -11.16
C GLN A 112 1.27 -2.93 -10.74
N ASN A 113 1.56 -2.02 -11.67
CA ASN A 113 1.72 -0.59 -11.38
C ASN A 113 0.48 0.07 -10.76
N ASN A 114 -0.73 -0.31 -11.17
CA ASN A 114 -1.95 0.24 -10.59
C ASN A 114 -2.22 -0.41 -9.24
N PHE A 115 -2.10 -1.73 -9.17
CA PHE A 115 -2.35 -2.47 -7.95
C PHE A 115 -1.44 -2.03 -6.79
N LEU A 116 -0.15 -1.78 -7.05
CA LEU A 116 0.81 -1.26 -6.07
C LEU A 116 0.39 0.12 -5.53
N LYS A 117 -0.15 1.00 -6.37
CA LYS A 117 -0.68 2.31 -5.95
C LYS A 117 -1.93 2.17 -5.06
N VAL A 118 -2.81 1.22 -5.39
CA VAL A 118 -4.00 0.93 -4.58
C VAL A 118 -3.60 0.34 -3.22
N LEU A 119 -2.62 -0.58 -3.18
CA LEU A 119 -2.07 -1.14 -1.94
C LEU A 119 -1.48 -0.04 -1.06
N ALA A 120 -0.68 0.84 -1.65
CA ALA A 120 -0.12 2.00 -0.97
C ALA A 120 -1.22 2.89 -0.35
N ALA A 121 -2.24 3.23 -1.13
CA ALA A 121 -3.38 4.01 -0.64
C ALA A 121 -4.13 3.27 0.49
N ALA A 122 -4.29 1.95 0.38
CA ALA A 122 -4.94 1.13 1.41
C ALA A 122 -4.18 1.12 2.74
N LEU A 123 -2.84 1.04 2.70
CA LEU A 123 -1.98 1.09 3.88
C LEU A 123 -1.96 2.46 4.56
N LEU A 124 -2.27 3.52 3.79
CA LEU A 124 -2.34 4.90 4.26
C LEU A 124 -3.75 5.38 4.62
N LEU A 125 -4.78 4.56 4.41
CA LEU A 125 -6.12 4.88 4.90
C LEU A 125 -6.12 4.89 6.44
N PRO A 126 -6.76 5.87 7.09
CA PRO A 126 -6.95 5.81 8.54
C PRO A 126 -7.78 4.56 8.89
N PRO A 127 -7.51 3.88 10.02
CA PRO A 127 -8.38 2.82 10.47
C PRO A 127 -9.79 3.40 10.59
N SER A 128 -10.74 2.80 9.90
CA SER A 128 -12.15 3.17 10.00
C SER A 128 -12.53 3.13 11.49
N SER A 129 -13.01 4.26 12.03
CA SER A 129 -13.32 4.40 13.46
C SER A 129 -14.21 3.25 13.95
N PRO A 130 -14.12 2.86 15.23
CA PRO A 130 -15.14 2.00 15.80
C PRO A 130 -16.49 2.68 15.57
N ARG A 131 -17.39 1.98 14.90
CA ARG A 131 -18.80 2.35 14.87
C ARG A 131 -19.22 2.51 16.34
N PRO A 132 -19.96 3.56 16.74
CA PRO A 132 -20.57 3.55 18.07
C PRO A 132 -21.54 2.36 18.08
N GLN A 133 -21.11 1.26 18.69
CA GLN A 133 -21.99 0.17 19.06
C GLN A 133 -22.78 0.68 20.26
N GLY A 134 -23.95 1.24 19.98
CA GLY A 134 -25.03 1.19 20.94
C GLY A 134 -25.47 -0.27 21.05
N GLU A 135 -25.57 -0.71 22.30
CA GLU A 135 -26.32 -1.88 22.80
C GLU A 135 -25.55 -3.21 22.84
N GLU A 136 -24.95 -3.42 24.03
CA GLU A 136 -24.93 -4.63 24.86
C GLU A 136 -25.28 -5.96 24.18
N LEU A 137 -24.32 -6.90 24.14
CA LEU A 137 -24.51 -8.29 24.57
C LEU A 137 -23.17 -9.09 24.58
N GLU A 138 -22.87 -9.63 25.75
CA GLU A 138 -21.99 -10.76 26.13
C GLU A 138 -20.44 -10.65 26.02
N PRO A 139 -19.71 -10.80 27.15
CA PRO A 139 -18.25 -10.88 27.18
C PRO A 139 -17.78 -12.33 27.00
N GLY A 140 -17.31 -12.70 25.81
CA GLY A 140 -16.88 -14.10 25.61
C GLY A 140 -16.10 -14.48 24.36
N SER A 141 -15.61 -13.55 23.53
CA SER A 141 -14.74 -13.92 22.39
C SER A 141 -13.76 -12.82 22.03
N PRO A 142 -12.44 -13.06 22.02
CA PRO A 142 -11.46 -12.09 21.54
C PRO A 142 -11.43 -12.10 20.00
N GLN A 143 -12.53 -11.71 19.36
CA GLN A 143 -12.49 -11.40 17.93
C GLN A 143 -12.12 -9.94 17.77
N THR A 144 -10.82 -9.65 17.79
CA THR A 144 -10.33 -8.39 17.22
C THR A 144 -10.71 -8.37 15.73
N PRO A 145 -11.56 -7.44 15.27
CA PRO A 145 -11.89 -7.31 13.86
C PRO A 145 -10.60 -7.10 13.10
N GLY A 146 -10.18 -8.09 12.32
CA GLY A 146 -8.91 -8.07 11.64
C GLY A 146 -8.83 -6.85 10.74
N ASP A 147 -7.91 -5.94 11.06
CA ASP A 147 -7.68 -4.76 10.24
C ASP A 147 -7.20 -5.22 8.86
N GLY A 148 -7.98 -4.98 7.81
CA GLY A 148 -7.63 -5.36 6.45
C GLY A 148 -6.26 -4.83 6.03
N ALA A 149 -5.81 -3.71 6.61
CA ALA A 149 -4.46 -3.19 6.41
C ALA A 149 -3.38 -4.11 7.00
N GLN A 150 -3.65 -4.76 8.13
CA GLN A 150 -2.71 -5.72 8.74
C GLN A 150 -2.54 -6.97 7.88
N GLU A 151 -3.62 -7.49 7.29
CA GLU A 151 -3.52 -8.63 6.37
C GLU A 151 -2.77 -8.28 5.08
N LEU A 152 -2.94 -7.04 4.58
CA LEU A 152 -2.12 -6.52 3.47
C LEU A 152 -0.63 -6.48 3.81
N VAL A 153 -0.27 -6.00 5.01
CA VAL A 153 1.13 -5.97 5.48
C VAL A 153 1.68 -7.39 5.56
N ARG A 154 0.95 -8.33 6.17
CA ARG A 154 1.39 -9.73 6.28
C ARG A 154 1.61 -10.37 4.91
N TRP A 155 0.69 -10.16 3.97
CA TRP A 155 0.83 -10.68 2.61
C TRP A 155 2.04 -10.07 1.88
N LEU A 156 2.27 -8.76 1.99
CA LEU A 156 3.44 -8.11 1.40
C LEU A 156 4.75 -8.65 1.97
N LEU A 157 4.82 -8.86 3.29
CA LEU A 157 6.01 -9.44 3.95
C LEU A 157 6.24 -10.90 3.57
N ALA A 158 5.18 -11.66 3.28
CA ALA A 158 5.28 -13.04 2.84
C ALA A 158 5.69 -13.18 1.35
N LYS A 159 5.35 -12.20 0.50
CA LYS A 159 5.63 -12.22 -0.95
C LYS A 159 6.76 -11.25 -1.30
N SER A 160 8.01 -11.73 -1.25
CA SER A 160 9.24 -10.94 -1.50
C SER A 160 9.20 -10.17 -2.82
N ASP A 161 8.71 -10.79 -3.89
CA ASP A 161 8.69 -10.18 -5.22
C ASP A 161 7.73 -8.99 -5.28
N ALA A 162 6.57 -9.12 -4.62
CA ALA A 162 5.59 -8.05 -4.52
C ALA A 162 6.13 -6.90 -3.66
N LEU A 163 6.82 -7.20 -2.55
CA LEU A 163 7.46 -6.18 -1.72
C LEU A 163 8.57 -5.43 -2.49
N ALA A 164 9.45 -6.15 -3.19
CA ALA A 164 10.51 -5.54 -3.98
C ALA A 164 9.95 -4.65 -5.10
N ALA A 165 8.91 -5.12 -5.80
CA ALA A 165 8.21 -4.32 -6.82
C ALA A 165 7.50 -3.09 -6.21
N PHE A 166 6.88 -3.25 -5.04
CA PHE A 166 6.26 -2.16 -4.27
C PHE A 166 7.29 -1.08 -3.93
N CYS A 167 8.42 -1.47 -3.35
CA CYS A 167 9.50 -0.56 -2.99
C CYS A 167 10.15 0.09 -4.22
N ARG A 168 10.30 -0.61 -5.35
CA ARG A 168 10.90 -0.02 -6.57
C ARG A 168 9.98 0.94 -7.31
N SER A 169 8.73 0.55 -7.50
CA SER A 169 7.78 1.26 -8.37
C SER A 169 7.19 2.53 -7.75
N LEU A 170 7.13 2.62 -6.41
CA LEU A 170 6.41 3.69 -5.73
C LEU A 170 7.30 4.92 -5.47
N PRO A 171 6.71 6.13 -5.52
CA PRO A 171 7.43 7.35 -5.17
C PRO A 171 7.95 7.32 -3.74
N VAL A 172 9.16 7.85 -3.53
CA VAL A 172 9.86 7.82 -2.24
C VAL A 172 9.04 8.41 -1.09
N GLY A 173 8.36 9.54 -1.30
CA GLY A 173 7.55 10.18 -0.25
C GLY A 173 6.36 9.32 0.20
N LEU A 174 5.80 8.52 -0.70
CA LEU A 174 4.73 7.58 -0.37
C LEU A 174 5.26 6.40 0.42
N LEU A 175 6.43 5.85 0.04
CA LEU A 175 7.09 4.78 0.78
C LEU A 175 7.46 5.21 2.20
N THR A 176 7.98 6.43 2.37
CA THR A 176 8.27 7.01 3.68
C THR A 176 7.01 7.12 4.54
N SER A 177 5.90 7.54 3.95
CA SER A 177 4.60 7.61 4.64
C SER A 177 4.12 6.23 5.09
N VAL A 178 4.27 5.20 4.25
CA VAL A 178 3.89 3.81 4.57
C VAL A 178 4.79 3.24 5.66
N ALA A 179 6.11 3.43 5.54
CA ALA A 179 7.10 2.97 6.51
C ALA A 179 6.87 3.58 7.90
N GLY A 180 6.50 4.87 7.96
CA GLY A 180 6.19 5.55 9.22
C GLY A 180 4.94 5.02 9.92
N ARG A 181 3.99 4.42 9.18
CA ARG A 181 2.76 3.84 9.75
C ARG A 181 2.91 2.36 10.10
N HIS A 182 3.80 1.64 9.42
CA HIS A 182 3.92 0.19 9.52
C HIS A 182 5.38 -0.21 9.79
N PRO A 183 5.80 -0.30 11.07
CA PRO A 183 7.19 -0.60 11.43
C PRO A 183 7.74 -1.91 10.84
N ALA A 184 6.89 -2.93 10.70
CA ALA A 184 7.29 -4.19 10.08
C ALA A 184 7.69 -4.02 8.59
N LEU A 185 6.96 -3.17 7.86
CA LEU A 185 7.31 -2.81 6.48
C LEU A 185 8.57 -1.92 6.43
N CYS A 186 8.74 -1.02 7.40
CA CYS A 186 9.96 -0.21 7.52
C CYS A 186 11.20 -1.11 7.56
N ARG A 187 11.23 -2.10 8.47
CA ARG A 187 12.37 -3.02 8.61
C ARG A 187 12.65 -3.82 7.34
N ALA A 188 11.60 -4.34 6.71
CA ALA A 188 11.75 -5.09 5.45
C ALA A 188 12.24 -4.19 4.31
N TYR A 189 11.77 -2.93 4.25
CA TYR A 189 12.25 -1.96 3.28
C TYR A 189 13.71 -1.56 3.53
N LEU A 190 14.10 -1.33 4.78
CA LEU A 190 15.50 -1.09 5.15
C LEU A 190 16.40 -2.26 4.73
N GLY A 191 15.97 -3.50 4.97
CA GLY A 191 16.70 -4.70 4.49
C GLY A 191 16.90 -4.69 2.97
N LEU A 192 15.87 -4.34 2.19
CA LEU A 192 15.98 -4.21 0.73
C LEU A 192 16.95 -3.09 0.31
N LEU A 193 16.91 -1.93 0.98
CA LEU A 193 17.84 -0.83 0.72
C LEU A 193 19.28 -1.25 1.05
N THR A 194 19.48 -1.99 2.13
CA THR A 194 20.78 -2.55 2.51
C THR A 194 21.28 -3.49 1.42
N ASP A 195 20.43 -4.40 0.93
CA ASP A 195 20.78 -5.33 -0.15
C ASP A 195 21.10 -4.61 -1.47
N TRP A 196 20.42 -3.49 -1.77
CA TRP A 196 20.73 -2.68 -2.95
C TRP A 196 22.08 -1.97 -2.79
N GLY A 197 22.36 -1.39 -1.62
CA GLY A 197 23.64 -0.75 -1.35
C GLY A 197 24.81 -1.72 -1.41
N ARG A 198 24.67 -2.95 -0.91
CA ARG A 198 25.71 -4.00 -0.99
C ARG A 198 26.08 -4.42 -2.41
N ARG A 199 25.19 -4.19 -3.38
CA ARG A 199 25.43 -4.51 -4.80
C ARG A 199 26.13 -3.37 -5.56
N LEU A 200 26.34 -2.24 -4.90
CA LEU A 200 27.11 -1.13 -5.43
C LEU A 200 28.59 -1.30 -5.10
N HIS A 201 29.44 -0.87 -6.01
CA HIS A 201 30.89 -0.81 -5.83
C HIS A 201 31.38 0.59 -6.16
N TYR A 202 32.51 0.98 -5.56
CA TYR A 202 33.08 2.29 -5.78
C TYR A 202 33.88 2.32 -7.09
N ASP A 203 33.47 3.17 -8.03
CA ASP A 203 34.16 3.42 -9.29
C ASP A 203 35.19 4.54 -9.07
N LEU A 204 36.47 4.16 -8.87
CA LEU A 204 37.57 5.10 -8.61
C LEU A 204 37.68 6.21 -9.68
N PRO A 205 37.64 5.91 -10.99
CA PRO A 205 37.62 6.94 -12.03
C PRO A 205 36.47 7.96 -11.92
N LYS A 206 35.26 7.52 -11.56
CA LYS A 206 34.09 8.40 -11.45
C LYS A 206 33.96 9.04 -10.07
N GLY A 207 34.60 8.47 -9.04
CA GLY A 207 34.46 8.87 -7.65
C GLY A 207 33.07 8.61 -7.08
N THR A 208 32.30 7.67 -7.65
CA THR A 208 30.91 7.40 -7.27
C THR A 208 30.63 5.90 -7.11
N TRP A 209 29.59 5.59 -6.34
CA TRP A 209 29.07 4.23 -6.20
C TRP A 209 28.23 3.86 -7.42
N VAL A 210 28.58 2.76 -8.08
CA VAL A 210 27.89 2.29 -9.29
C VAL A 210 27.45 0.84 -9.16
N GLY A 211 26.33 0.52 -9.79
CA GLY A 211 25.82 -0.85 -9.87
C GLY A 211 26.63 -1.68 -10.84
N ALA A 212 26.92 -2.93 -10.46
CA ALA A 212 27.53 -3.89 -11.38
C ALA A 212 26.64 -4.23 -12.59
N GLU A 213 25.32 -4.10 -12.45
CA GLU A 213 24.35 -4.45 -13.47
C GLU A 213 23.39 -3.27 -13.74
N PRO A 214 22.87 -3.10 -14.97
CA PRO A 214 21.94 -2.02 -15.30
C PRO A 214 20.63 -2.01 -14.50
N GLN A 215 20.26 -3.16 -13.94
CA GLN A 215 19.08 -3.35 -13.09
C GLN A 215 19.31 -2.99 -11.62
N HIS A 216 20.56 -2.71 -11.24
CA HIS A 216 20.89 -2.23 -9.91
C HIS A 216 20.51 -0.75 -9.77
N VAL A 217 20.10 -0.40 -8.55
CA VAL A 217 19.67 0.95 -8.19
C VAL A 217 20.88 1.88 -8.25
N SER A 218 20.73 3.11 -8.75
CA SER A 218 21.84 4.07 -8.77
C SER A 218 22.13 4.63 -7.37
N TRP A 219 23.32 5.19 -7.19
CA TRP A 219 23.67 5.91 -5.96
C TRP A 219 22.65 7.01 -5.62
N GLU A 220 22.23 7.81 -6.60
CA GLU A 220 21.30 8.92 -6.42
C GLU A 220 19.93 8.45 -5.98
N GLU A 221 19.45 7.34 -6.54
CA GLU A 221 18.17 6.75 -6.14
C GLU A 221 18.26 6.21 -4.71
N LEU A 222 19.33 5.51 -4.34
CA LEU A 222 19.54 4.99 -3.00
C LEU A 222 19.64 6.14 -1.98
N TYR A 223 20.44 7.15 -2.29
CA TYR A 223 20.59 8.36 -1.48
C TYR A 223 19.25 9.08 -1.31
N GLY A 224 18.48 9.30 -2.39
CA GLY A 224 17.18 9.95 -2.33
C GLY A 224 16.19 9.20 -1.44
N ARG A 225 16.24 7.86 -1.44
CA ARG A 225 15.42 7.01 -0.56
C ARG A 225 15.79 7.17 0.91
N PHE A 226 17.07 7.08 1.25
CA PHE A 226 17.52 7.31 2.64
C PHE A 226 17.30 8.75 3.09
N GLN A 227 17.50 9.74 2.21
CA GLN A 227 17.25 11.14 2.50
C GLN A 227 15.78 11.38 2.87
N SER A 228 14.84 10.82 2.11
CA SER A 228 13.42 10.95 2.46
C SER A 228 13.08 10.28 3.79
N LEU A 229 13.67 9.12 4.09
CA LEU A 229 13.46 8.42 5.36
C LEU A 229 14.06 9.19 6.54
N CYS A 230 15.23 9.78 6.39
CA CYS A 230 15.89 10.59 7.44
C CYS A 230 15.19 11.94 7.69
N ARG A 231 14.44 12.45 6.71
CA ARG A 231 13.59 13.64 6.86
C ARG A 231 12.26 13.35 7.54
N ALA A 232 11.89 12.09 7.71
CA ALA A 232 10.65 11.72 8.38
C ALA A 232 10.71 12.03 9.88
N PRO A 233 9.57 12.22 10.55
CA PRO A 233 9.54 12.41 12.00
C PRO A 233 10.02 11.15 12.75
N PRO A 234 10.56 11.31 13.98
CA PRO A 234 10.78 10.18 14.89
C PRO A 234 9.48 9.38 15.11
N PRO A 235 9.54 8.04 15.25
CA PRO A 235 10.74 7.21 15.44
C PRO A 235 11.43 6.74 14.14
N LEU A 236 10.86 7.04 12.96
CA LEU A 236 11.32 6.46 11.69
C LEU A 236 12.76 6.87 11.37
N LYS A 237 13.09 8.15 11.58
CA LYS A 237 14.45 8.68 11.38
C LYS A 237 15.49 7.92 12.20
N ASP A 238 15.20 7.68 13.48
CA ASP A 238 16.16 7.08 14.42
C ASP A 238 16.41 5.61 14.07
N GLU A 239 15.35 4.87 13.67
CA GLU A 239 15.49 3.48 13.21
C GLU A 239 16.35 3.39 11.93
N VAL A 240 16.19 4.35 11.01
CA VAL A 240 16.98 4.41 9.77
C VAL A 240 18.44 4.73 10.04
N LEU A 241 18.73 5.71 10.90
CA LEU A 241 20.10 6.07 11.28
C LEU A 241 20.79 4.92 12.01
N THR A 242 20.10 4.28 12.96
CA THR A 242 20.62 3.11 13.69
C THR A 242 20.96 1.97 12.73
N ALA A 243 20.12 1.72 11.72
CA ALA A 243 20.37 0.68 10.72
C ALA A 243 21.59 1.01 9.83
N LEU A 244 21.75 2.27 9.42
CA LEU A 244 22.92 2.73 8.66
C LEU A 244 24.22 2.62 9.47
N GLU A 245 24.19 3.04 10.74
CA GLU A 245 25.32 2.91 11.65
C GLU A 245 25.70 1.45 11.89
N ALA A 246 24.72 0.56 12.05
CA ALA A 246 24.97 -0.87 12.17
C ALA A 246 25.61 -1.46 10.90
N CYS A 247 25.19 -1.02 9.71
CA CYS A 247 25.82 -1.44 8.45
C CYS A 247 27.25 -0.92 8.33
N LYS A 248 27.49 0.35 8.68
CA LYS A 248 28.84 0.94 8.72
C LYS A 248 29.76 0.18 9.69
N ALA A 249 29.28 -0.16 10.87
CA ALA A 249 30.04 -0.93 11.86
C ALA A 249 30.39 -2.33 11.34
N GLN A 250 29.47 -3.00 10.61
CA GLN A 250 29.73 -4.29 9.96
C GLN A 250 30.82 -4.20 8.90
N ASP A 251 30.89 -3.08 8.17
CA ASP A 251 31.93 -2.84 7.17
C ASP A 251 33.29 -2.50 7.80
N GLY A 252 33.39 -2.31 9.12
CA GLY A 252 34.66 -1.99 9.82
C GLY A 252 34.77 -0.53 10.29
N ASP A 253 33.67 0.21 10.30
CA ASP A 253 33.56 1.59 10.80
C ASP A 253 34.56 2.57 10.19
N PHE A 254 34.82 2.39 8.90
CA PHE A 254 35.70 3.25 8.12
C PHE A 254 35.15 4.69 8.08
N GLN A 255 36.04 5.67 8.19
CA GLN A 255 35.71 7.09 8.04
C GLN A 255 36.16 7.65 6.68
N VAL A 256 36.89 6.85 5.89
CA VAL A 256 37.46 7.26 4.62
C VAL A 256 36.43 7.06 3.50
N PRO A 257 36.19 8.07 2.64
CA PRO A 257 35.26 7.95 1.54
C PRO A 257 35.65 6.87 0.53
N GLY A 258 34.65 6.26 -0.11
CA GLY A 258 34.84 5.25 -1.16
C GLY A 258 35.27 3.86 -0.67
N VAL A 259 35.38 3.65 0.64
CA VAL A 259 35.64 2.32 1.23
C VAL A 259 34.35 1.62 1.64
N SER A 260 33.43 2.35 2.29
CA SER A 260 32.11 1.85 2.68
C SER A 260 31.03 2.78 2.18
N ILE A 261 30.03 2.20 1.51
CA ILE A 261 28.88 2.95 1.01
C ILE A 261 28.08 3.57 2.15
N TRP A 262 28.02 2.91 3.31
CA TRP A 262 27.28 3.40 4.46
C TRP A 262 27.95 4.64 5.07
N THR A 263 29.29 4.67 5.09
CA THR A 263 30.04 5.88 5.48
C THR A 263 29.72 7.03 4.56
N ASP A 264 29.77 6.81 3.24
CA ASP A 264 29.49 7.85 2.26
C ASP A 264 28.04 8.34 2.33
N LEU A 265 27.08 7.42 2.57
CA LEU A 265 25.67 7.76 2.77
C LEU A 265 25.49 8.60 4.04
N LEU A 266 26.07 8.19 5.17
CA LEU A 266 25.97 8.92 6.44
C LEU A 266 26.60 10.31 6.33
N LEU A 267 27.76 10.43 5.66
CA LEU A 267 28.39 11.71 5.39
C LEU A 267 27.50 12.60 4.51
N ALA A 268 26.95 12.06 3.41
CA ALA A 268 26.08 12.81 2.52
C ALA A 268 24.77 13.25 3.21
N LEU A 269 24.19 12.40 4.05
CA LEU A 269 22.96 12.69 4.81
C LEU A 269 23.20 13.70 5.94
N GLY A 270 24.37 13.65 6.59
CA GLY A 270 24.77 14.57 7.66
C GLY A 270 25.21 15.95 7.16
N SER A 271 25.75 16.02 5.93
CA SER A 271 26.19 17.27 5.28
C SER A 271 25.03 18.15 4.79
N GLY A 272 23.80 17.63 4.82
CA GLY A 272 22.59 18.30 4.33
C GLY A 272 21.65 18.83 5.41
N SER A 273 22.12 18.98 6.65
CA SER A 273 21.39 19.61 7.76
C SER A 273 21.72 21.09 7.91
#